data_AF-A0A7S2XBD6-F1
#
_entry.id   AF-A0A7S2XBD6-F1
#
_cell.length_a   1.000
_cell.length_b   1.000
_cell.length_c   1.000
_cell.angle_alpha   90.00
_cell.angle_beta   90.00
_cell.angle_gamma   90.00
#
_symmetry.space_group_name_H-M   'P 1'
#
loop_
_entity.id
_entity.type
_entity.pdbx_description
1 polymer ?
#
loop_
_entity_poly.entity_id
_entity_poly.type
_entity_poly.pdbx_seq_one_letter_code
_entity_poly.pdbx_strand_id
1 'polypeptide(L)'
;CFLWFLAFLGTLFLGILVGLAVAAAVSLVIVIYESVRPQVSLIWRVRGTNYYRSVKQAPNGEWVRGILIVRFGAPMYFANMSYIRDTIHSLIAKGQQDVDYVILEMSPVINVDSSAIHILEDTAKEFKKRGIMLAFANIGNRVKKVFDRAGLQEHIGTEWFHNSTADAVAQCLKHKKENKKTVRPTSDDEEEAKVEAVEAAV
;
A
#
# COMPACT_ATOMS: atom_id res chain seq x y z
N CYS A 1 -2.69 20.62 24.05
CA CYS A 1 -3.68 21.07 25.06
C CYS A 1 -3.80 20.07 26.22
N PHE A 2 -4.17 18.81 25.97
CA PHE A 2 -4.34 17.79 27.01
C PHE A 2 -3.10 17.55 27.89
N LEU A 3 -1.92 17.34 27.28
CA LEU A 3 -0.66 17.14 28.02
C LEU A 3 -0.30 18.32 28.93
N TRP A 4 -0.60 19.54 28.49
CA TRP A 4 -0.32 20.74 29.27
C TRP A 4 -1.22 20.80 30.51
N PHE A 5 -2.52 20.53 30.36
CA PHE A 5 -3.44 20.44 31.49
C PHE A 5 -3.04 19.33 32.46
N LEU A 6 -2.62 18.17 31.95
CA LEU A 6 -2.19 17.05 32.77
C LEU A 6 -0.93 17.41 33.58
N ALA A 7 0.05 18.06 32.96
CA ALA A 7 1.24 18.54 33.65
C ALA A 7 0.88 19.60 34.72
N PHE A 8 0.04 20.57 34.36
CA PHE A 8 -0.38 21.66 35.26
C PHE A 8 -1.15 21.14 36.48
N LEU A 9 -2.17 20.31 36.27
CA LEU A 9 -2.96 19.72 37.36
C LEU A 9 -2.11 18.75 38.18
N GLY A 10 -1.25 17.96 37.52
CA GLY A 10 -0.35 17.04 38.18
C GLY A 10 0.62 17.74 39.12
N THR A 11 1.26 18.83 38.69
CA THR A 11 2.16 19.60 39.56
C THR A 11 1.41 20.36 40.65
N LEU A 12 0.22 20.88 40.36
CA LEU A 12 -0.61 21.62 41.31
C LEU A 12 -1.10 20.75 42.47
N PHE A 13 -1.54 19.52 42.21
CA PHE A 13 -2.14 18.64 43.23
C PHE A 13 -1.20 17.58 43.81
N LEU A 14 -0.25 17.06 43.02
CA LEU A 14 0.65 15.96 43.43
C LEU A 14 2.09 16.43 43.68
N GLY A 15 2.36 17.72 43.47
CA GLY A 15 3.69 18.30 43.58
C GLY A 15 4.53 18.14 42.32
N ILE A 16 5.61 18.92 42.25
CA ILE A 16 6.38 19.12 41.01
C ILE A 16 7.03 17.83 40.48
N LEU A 17 7.62 17.01 41.36
CA LEU A 17 8.32 15.78 40.96
C LEU A 17 7.36 14.75 40.36
N VAL A 18 6.26 14.47 41.05
CA VAL A 18 5.27 13.47 40.61
C VAL A 18 4.52 13.97 39.37
N GLY A 19 4.08 15.23 39.36
CA GLY A 19 3.38 15.82 38.23
C GLY A 19 4.18 15.79 36.93
N LEU A 20 5.48 16.12 37.01
CA LEU A 20 6.36 16.08 35.84
C LEU A 20 6.62 14.64 35.36
N ALA A 21 6.86 13.71 36.29
CA ALA A 21 7.11 12.31 35.93
C ALA A 21 5.91 11.68 35.21
N VAL A 22 4.70 11.93 35.68
CA VAL A 22 3.45 11.47 35.04
C VAL A 22 3.28 12.10 33.66
N ALA A 23 3.47 13.42 33.53
CA ALA A 23 3.35 14.09 32.25
C ALA A 23 4.37 13.57 31.21
N ALA A 24 5.61 13.32 31.63
CA ALA A 24 6.65 12.74 30.78
C ALA A 24 6.30 11.31 30.34
N ALA A 25 5.79 10.48 31.26
CA ALA A 25 5.36 9.12 30.95
C ALA A 25 4.20 9.11 29.93
N VAL A 26 3.18 9.93 30.15
CA VAL A 26 2.02 10.03 29.23
C VAL A 26 2.44 10.60 27.87
N SER A 27 3.32 11.61 27.86
CA SER A 27 3.93 12.13 26.63
C SER A 27 4.60 11.02 25.82
N LEU A 28 5.43 10.20 26.47
CA LEU A 28 6.11 9.08 25.81
C LEU A 28 5.12 8.05 25.24
N VAL A 29 4.07 7.72 26.01
CA VAL A 29 3.03 6.79 25.54
C VAL A 29 2.30 7.34 24.31
N ILE A 30 1.97 8.64 24.29
CA ILE A 30 1.32 9.28 23.14
C ILE A 30 2.23 9.22 21.92
N VAL A 31 3.52 9.55 22.08
CA VAL A 31 4.50 9.48 20.97
C VAL A 31 4.58 8.06 20.42
N ILE A 32 4.68 7.04 21.28
CA ILE A 32 4.71 5.64 20.85
C ILE A 32 3.42 5.27 20.10
N TYR A 33 2.26 5.65 20.65
CA TYR A 33 0.96 5.34 20.05
C TYR A 33 0.79 5.97 18.66
N GLU A 34 1.14 7.25 18.50
CA GLU A 34 1.09 7.95 17.21
C GLU A 34 2.09 7.36 16.22
N SER A 35 3.27 6.96 16.68
CA SER A 35 4.28 6.31 15.85
C SER A 35 3.78 4.96 15.31
N VAL A 36 3.09 4.16 16.14
CA VAL A 36 2.58 2.84 15.75
C VAL A 36 1.40 2.91 14.78
N ARG A 37 0.65 4.03 14.75
CA ARG A 37 -0.56 4.19 13.93
C ARG A 37 -0.40 5.32 12.90
N PRO A 38 0.43 5.12 11.87
CA PRO A 38 0.71 6.16 10.90
C PRO A 38 -0.54 6.57 10.11
N GLN A 39 -0.52 7.82 9.62
CA GLN A 39 -1.57 8.30 8.74
C GLN A 39 -1.63 7.44 7.47
N VAL A 40 -2.83 6.95 7.18
CA VAL A 40 -3.14 6.18 5.98
C VAL A 40 -3.87 7.08 5.00
N SER A 41 -3.38 7.15 3.76
CA SER A 41 -4.01 7.92 2.69
C SER A 41 -4.26 7.01 1.50
N LEU A 42 -5.53 6.91 1.10
CA LEU A 42 -5.89 6.30 -0.17
C LEU A 42 -5.60 7.28 -1.31
N ILE A 43 -5.06 6.75 -2.39
CA ILE A 43 -4.67 7.53 -3.56
C ILE A 43 -5.50 7.11 -4.76
N TRP A 44 -5.95 8.09 -5.52
CA TRP A 44 -6.66 7.88 -6.78
C TRP A 44 -6.06 8.75 -7.90
N ARG A 45 -6.43 8.43 -9.14
CA ARG A 45 -5.99 9.19 -10.31
C ARG A 45 -6.81 10.47 -10.43
N VAL A 46 -6.18 11.61 -10.65
CA VAL A 46 -6.91 12.85 -10.95
C VAL A 46 -7.40 12.80 -12.40
N ARG A 47 -8.71 12.96 -12.63
CA ARG A 47 -9.34 12.80 -13.95
C ARG A 47 -8.67 13.66 -15.02
N GLY A 48 -8.44 13.08 -16.19
CA GLY A 48 -7.80 13.76 -17.33
C GLY A 48 -6.29 13.99 -17.18
N THR A 49 -5.66 13.44 -16.15
CA THR A 49 -4.21 13.60 -15.91
C THR A 49 -3.53 12.27 -15.58
N ASN A 50 -2.20 12.27 -15.53
CA ASN A 50 -1.40 11.15 -15.01
C ASN A 50 -0.93 11.38 -13.57
N TYR A 51 -1.58 12.31 -12.85
CA TYR A 51 -1.26 12.60 -11.46
C TYR A 51 -2.12 11.78 -10.50
N TYR A 52 -1.49 11.40 -9.40
CA TYR A 52 -2.10 10.63 -8.32
C TYR A 52 -2.08 11.47 -7.05
N ARG A 53 -3.25 11.62 -6.42
CA ARG A 53 -3.40 12.41 -5.19
C ARG A 53 -4.27 11.69 -4.18
N SER A 54 -4.15 12.11 -2.92
CA SER A 54 -5.02 11.61 -1.85
C SER A 54 -6.48 11.93 -2.18
N VAL A 55 -7.38 10.98 -1.89
CA VAL A 55 -8.83 11.15 -2.04
C VAL A 55 -9.32 12.42 -1.35
N LYS A 56 -8.74 12.74 -0.18
CA LYS A 56 -9.08 13.94 0.60
C LYS A 56 -8.65 15.26 -0.06
N GLN A 57 -7.66 15.23 -0.96
CA GLN A 57 -7.04 16.42 -1.54
C GLN A 57 -7.55 16.73 -2.97
N ALA A 58 -8.13 15.76 -3.66
CA ALA A 58 -8.49 15.91 -5.06
C ALA A 58 -9.86 15.28 -5.34
N PRO A 59 -10.99 15.93 -5.00
CA PRO A 59 -12.33 15.34 -5.07
C PRO A 59 -12.75 14.91 -6.49
N ASN A 60 -12.08 15.40 -7.52
CA ASN A 60 -12.28 15.08 -8.93
C ASN A 60 -11.48 13.83 -9.39
N GLY A 61 -11.11 12.93 -8.48
CA GLY A 61 -10.36 11.73 -8.82
C GLY A 61 -11.24 10.53 -9.22
N GLU A 62 -10.59 9.50 -9.75
CA GLU A 62 -11.20 8.26 -10.18
C GLU A 62 -10.37 7.05 -9.75
N TRP A 63 -11.06 5.99 -9.35
CA TRP A 63 -10.45 4.70 -9.02
C TRP A 63 -10.06 3.95 -10.28
N VAL A 64 -8.88 3.34 -10.28
CA VAL A 64 -8.48 2.42 -11.33
C VAL A 64 -8.96 1.02 -10.95
N ARG A 65 -9.81 0.43 -11.80
CA ARG A 65 -10.47 -0.85 -11.51
C ARG A 65 -9.49 -1.98 -11.19
N GLY A 66 -9.65 -2.56 -10.00
CA GLY A 66 -8.82 -3.66 -9.51
C GLY A 66 -7.46 -3.23 -8.94
N ILE A 67 -7.21 -1.93 -8.76
CA ILE A 67 -5.96 -1.42 -8.21
C ILE A 67 -6.25 -0.57 -6.97
N LEU A 68 -5.71 -0.99 -5.83
CA LEU A 68 -5.72 -0.24 -4.58
C LEU A 68 -4.37 0.45 -4.38
N ILE A 69 -4.36 1.79 -4.32
CA ILE A 69 -3.14 2.56 -4.07
C ILE A 69 -3.19 3.14 -2.66
N VAL A 70 -2.23 2.77 -1.82
CA VAL A 70 -2.17 3.19 -0.41
C VAL A 70 -0.84 3.85 -0.11
N ARG A 71 -0.91 4.97 0.60
CA ARG A 71 0.25 5.70 1.14
C ARG A 71 0.22 5.68 2.65
N PHE A 72 1.34 5.27 3.25
CA PHE A 72 1.56 5.36 4.69
C PHE A 72 2.53 6.51 4.99
N GLY A 73 2.10 7.44 5.83
CA GLY A 73 2.85 8.65 6.17
C GLY A 73 3.91 8.46 7.25
N ALA A 74 4.68 7.37 7.22
CA ALA A 74 5.70 7.08 8.24
C ALA A 74 6.79 6.12 7.73
N PRO A 75 7.96 6.09 8.40
CA PRO A 75 8.90 4.97 8.28
C PRO A 75 8.22 3.63 8.59
N MET A 76 8.72 2.53 8.03
CA MET A 76 8.23 1.19 8.35
C MET A 76 9.21 0.50 9.30
N TYR A 77 8.73 0.05 10.45
CA TYR A 77 9.54 -0.71 11.41
C TYR A 77 8.65 -1.73 12.10
N PHE A 78 9.27 -2.65 12.84
CA PHE A 78 8.56 -3.77 13.47
C PHE A 78 7.26 -3.36 14.17
N ALA A 79 7.31 -2.32 15.01
CA ALA A 79 6.17 -1.93 15.85
C ALA A 79 4.95 -1.38 15.08
N ASN A 80 5.12 -0.79 13.88
CA ASN A 80 3.99 -0.26 13.10
C ASN A 80 3.57 -1.15 11.92
N MET A 81 4.41 -2.11 11.52
CA MET A 81 4.17 -2.91 10.34
C MET A 81 2.93 -3.81 10.46
N SER A 82 2.62 -4.30 11.67
CA SER A 82 1.37 -5.04 11.92
C SER A 82 0.14 -4.17 11.64
N TYR A 83 0.14 -2.92 12.11
CA TYR A 83 -0.95 -1.98 11.83
C TYR A 83 -1.09 -1.69 10.34
N ILE A 84 0.03 -1.50 9.63
CA ILE A 84 0.05 -1.28 8.18
C ILE A 84 -0.58 -2.47 7.45
N ARG A 85 -0.14 -3.69 7.75
CA ARG A 85 -0.67 -4.93 7.15
C ARG A 85 -2.17 -5.06 7.40
N ASP A 86 -2.60 -4.96 8.66
CA ASP A 86 -4.00 -5.12 9.05
C ASP A 86 -4.90 -4.05 8.41
N THR A 87 -4.37 -2.83 8.25
CA THR A 87 -5.04 -1.75 7.52
C THR A 87 -5.25 -2.14 6.05
N ILE A 88 -4.22 -2.66 5.36
CA ILE A 88 -4.35 -3.07 3.96
C ILE A 88 -5.41 -4.17 3.83
N HIS A 89 -5.40 -5.18 4.71
CA HIS A 89 -6.44 -6.21 4.73
C HIS A 89 -7.83 -5.61 4.93
N SER A 90 -7.99 -4.69 5.88
CA SER A 90 -9.28 -4.04 6.10
C SER A 90 -9.73 -3.22 4.89
N LEU A 91 -8.82 -2.59 4.16
CA LEU A 91 -9.13 -1.82 2.96
C LEU A 91 -9.57 -2.72 1.80
N ILE A 92 -8.88 -3.86 1.61
CA ILE A 92 -9.26 -4.86 0.61
C ILE A 92 -10.65 -5.43 0.95
N ALA A 93 -10.89 -5.82 2.21
CA ALA A 93 -12.15 -6.42 2.63
C ALA A 93 -13.35 -5.47 2.58
N LYS A 94 -13.12 -4.16 2.77
CA LYS A 94 -14.17 -3.13 2.67
C LYS A 94 -14.40 -2.63 1.23
N GLY A 95 -13.52 -2.97 0.29
CA GLY A 95 -13.63 -2.57 -1.10
C GLY A 95 -14.91 -3.12 -1.73
N GLN A 96 -15.63 -2.28 -2.49
CA GLN A 96 -16.79 -2.73 -3.27
C GLN A 96 -16.41 -3.47 -4.55
N GLN A 97 -15.13 -3.47 -4.92
CA GLN A 97 -14.59 -4.12 -6.11
C GLN A 97 -13.46 -5.05 -5.71
N ASP A 98 -13.34 -6.17 -6.40
CA ASP A 98 -12.21 -7.08 -6.26
C ASP A 98 -10.90 -6.34 -6.55
N VAL A 99 -9.94 -6.47 -5.64
CA VAL A 99 -8.63 -5.86 -5.73
C VAL A 99 -7.65 -6.91 -6.26
N ASP A 100 -7.15 -6.70 -7.46
CA ASP A 100 -6.14 -7.58 -8.08
C ASP A 100 -4.70 -7.11 -7.75
N TYR A 101 -4.53 -5.80 -7.50
CA TYR A 101 -3.23 -5.18 -7.27
C TYR A 101 -3.29 -4.22 -6.08
N VAL A 102 -2.27 -4.28 -5.22
CA VAL A 102 -2.03 -3.30 -4.17
C VAL A 102 -0.73 -2.57 -4.49
N ILE A 103 -0.80 -1.26 -4.65
CA ILE A 103 0.38 -0.40 -4.86
C ILE A 103 0.66 0.35 -3.57
N LEU A 104 1.83 0.09 -2.98
CA LEU A 104 2.37 0.87 -1.87
C LEU A 104 3.12 2.08 -2.42
N GLU A 105 2.60 3.26 -2.12
CA GLU A 105 3.23 4.53 -2.47
C GLU A 105 4.21 4.91 -1.35
N MET A 106 5.50 4.76 -1.65
CA MET A 106 6.59 4.78 -0.68
C MET A 106 7.28 6.14 -0.55
N SER A 107 6.82 7.20 -1.24
CA SER A 107 7.44 8.53 -1.15
C SER A 107 7.64 9.04 0.30
N PRO A 108 6.70 8.85 1.24
CA PRO A 108 6.87 9.31 2.62
C PRO A 108 7.72 8.37 3.48
N VAL A 109 8.06 7.18 2.99
CA VAL A 109 8.78 6.15 3.75
C VAL A 109 10.28 6.44 3.69
N ILE A 110 10.78 7.12 4.72
CA ILE A 110 12.20 7.53 4.77
C ILE A 110 13.15 6.42 5.24
N ASN A 111 12.65 5.41 5.97
CA ASN A 111 13.45 4.32 6.51
C ASN A 111 12.62 3.04 6.66
N VAL A 112 13.32 1.90 6.57
CA VAL A 112 12.76 0.55 6.78
C VAL A 112 13.75 -0.29 7.58
N ASP A 113 13.31 -1.02 8.59
CA ASP A 113 14.12 -1.99 9.34
C ASP A 113 14.02 -3.43 8.77
N SER A 114 14.92 -4.32 9.19
CA SER A 114 14.94 -5.71 8.69
C SER A 114 13.67 -6.47 9.02
N SER A 115 13.09 -6.24 10.18
CA SER A 115 11.85 -6.87 10.63
C SER A 115 10.66 -6.48 9.75
N ALA A 116 10.56 -5.22 9.35
CA ALA A 116 9.52 -4.74 8.45
C ALA A 116 9.67 -5.35 7.04
N ILE A 117 10.90 -5.58 6.57
CA ILE A 117 11.14 -6.28 5.29
C ILE A 117 10.57 -7.69 5.32
N HIS A 118 10.85 -8.46 6.39
CA HIS A 118 10.30 -9.81 6.52
C HIS A 118 8.77 -9.81 6.53
N ILE A 119 8.15 -8.87 7.25
CA ILE A 119 6.69 -8.75 7.27
C ILE A 119 6.15 -8.34 5.90
N LEU A 120 6.82 -7.45 5.17
CA LEU A 120 6.46 -7.09 3.80
C LEU A 120 6.55 -8.28 2.85
N GLU A 121 7.60 -9.08 2.96
CA GLU A 121 7.79 -10.30 2.16
C GLU A 121 6.70 -11.33 2.44
N ASP A 122 6.38 -11.58 3.71
CA ASP A 122 5.30 -12.47 4.11
C ASP A 122 3.94 -11.97 3.62
N THR A 123 3.70 -10.65 3.70
CA THR A 123 2.49 -10.02 3.18
C THR A 123 2.40 -10.18 1.66
N ALA A 124 3.50 -10.01 0.94
CA ALA A 124 3.54 -10.21 -0.51
C ALA A 124 3.25 -11.67 -0.89
N LYS A 125 3.84 -12.65 -0.17
CA LYS A 125 3.57 -14.07 -0.37
C LYS A 125 2.12 -14.41 -0.08
N GLU A 126 1.55 -13.86 0.98
CA GLU A 126 0.14 -14.03 1.32
C GLU A 126 -0.78 -13.48 0.24
N PHE A 127 -0.56 -12.24 -0.20
CA PHE A 127 -1.34 -11.62 -1.26
C PHE A 127 -1.24 -12.41 -2.56
N LYS A 128 -0.04 -12.87 -2.92
CA LYS A 128 0.17 -13.70 -4.11
C LYS A 128 -0.65 -14.99 -4.07
N LYS A 129 -0.75 -15.65 -2.92
CA LYS A 129 -1.61 -16.85 -2.73
C LYS A 129 -3.10 -16.55 -2.95
N ARG A 130 -3.53 -15.31 -2.69
CA ARG A 130 -4.90 -14.84 -2.92
C ARG A 130 -5.13 -14.27 -4.34
N GLY A 131 -4.12 -14.33 -5.21
CA GLY A 131 -4.17 -13.74 -6.55
C GLY A 131 -3.97 -12.22 -6.58
N ILE A 132 -3.57 -11.62 -5.47
CA ILE A 132 -3.35 -10.17 -5.34
C ILE A 132 -1.85 -9.89 -5.47
N MET A 133 -1.45 -9.01 -6.39
CA MET A 133 -0.03 -8.65 -6.55
C MET A 133 0.30 -7.39 -5.75
N LEU A 134 1.43 -7.41 -5.04
CA LEU A 134 1.94 -6.27 -4.29
C LEU A 134 3.02 -5.55 -5.11
N ALA A 135 2.80 -4.26 -5.38
CA ALA A 135 3.73 -3.40 -6.10
C ALA A 135 4.16 -2.19 -5.26
N PHE A 136 5.33 -1.64 -5.57
CA PHE A 136 5.93 -0.51 -4.88
C PHE A 136 6.20 0.64 -5.85
N ALA A 137 5.89 1.86 -5.43
CA ALA A 137 6.13 3.08 -6.19
C ALA A 137 6.90 4.12 -5.38
N ASN A 138 7.74 4.92 -6.05
CA ASN A 138 8.51 6.03 -5.48
C ASN A 138 9.36 5.65 -4.25
N ILE A 139 10.09 4.54 -4.31
CA ILE A 139 10.98 4.13 -3.21
C ILE A 139 12.15 5.11 -3.09
N GLY A 140 12.33 5.69 -1.90
CA GLY A 140 13.49 6.54 -1.62
C GLY A 140 14.82 5.78 -1.66
N ASN A 141 15.90 6.43 -2.10
CA ASN A 141 17.22 5.81 -2.29
C ASN A 141 17.74 5.03 -1.07
N ARG A 142 17.49 5.51 0.15
CA ARG A 142 17.89 4.83 1.39
C ARG A 142 17.16 3.50 1.55
N VAL A 143 15.85 3.51 1.35
CA VAL A 143 14.99 2.31 1.43
C VAL A 143 15.33 1.34 0.31
N LYS A 144 15.58 1.84 -0.91
CA LYS A 144 16.01 1.00 -2.04
C LYS A 144 17.27 0.19 -1.71
N LYS A 145 18.31 0.84 -1.17
CA LYS A 145 19.53 0.14 -0.71
C LYS A 145 19.28 -0.91 0.38
N VAL A 146 18.26 -0.71 1.21
CA VAL A 146 17.86 -1.68 2.23
C VAL A 146 17.14 -2.86 1.57
N PHE A 147 16.24 -2.62 0.62
CA PHE A 147 15.55 -3.65 -0.15
C PHE A 147 16.53 -4.51 -0.97
N ASP A 148 17.48 -3.87 -1.66
CA ASP A 148 18.49 -4.56 -2.48
C ASP A 148 19.36 -5.48 -1.61
N ARG A 149 19.81 -5.00 -0.44
CA ARG A 149 20.61 -5.82 0.49
C ARG A 149 19.82 -6.97 1.10
N ALA A 150 18.51 -6.82 1.25
CA ALA A 150 17.64 -7.86 1.77
C ALA A 150 17.13 -8.83 0.69
N GLY A 151 17.45 -8.60 -0.58
CA GLY A 151 16.96 -9.41 -1.70
C GLY A 151 15.45 -9.28 -1.93
N LEU A 152 14.80 -8.22 -1.43
CA LEU A 152 13.34 -8.13 -1.45
C LEU A 152 12.80 -8.04 -2.89
N GLN A 153 13.55 -7.40 -3.79
CA GLN A 153 13.14 -7.26 -5.18
C GLN A 153 13.13 -8.60 -5.92
N GLU A 154 14.09 -9.47 -5.62
CA GLU A 154 14.23 -10.80 -6.18
C GLU A 154 13.13 -11.74 -5.66
N HIS A 155 12.76 -11.62 -4.38
CA HIS A 155 11.70 -12.44 -3.79
C HIS A 155 10.29 -12.09 -4.30
N ILE A 156 10.02 -10.79 -4.51
CA ILE A 156 8.70 -10.33 -4.97
C ILE A 156 8.60 -10.33 -6.51
N GLY A 157 9.68 -9.99 -7.20
CA GLY A 157 9.73 -9.74 -8.63
C GLY A 157 10.11 -8.29 -8.92
N THR A 158 11.20 -8.08 -9.64
CA THR A 158 11.74 -6.74 -9.95
C THR A 158 10.78 -5.91 -10.80
N GLU A 159 9.85 -6.56 -11.50
CA GLU A 159 8.79 -5.95 -12.30
C GLU A 159 7.75 -5.20 -11.47
N TRP A 160 7.69 -5.43 -10.14
CA TRP A 160 6.74 -4.78 -9.23
C TRP A 160 7.32 -3.55 -8.53
N PHE A 161 8.54 -3.14 -8.87
CA PHE A 161 9.23 -1.99 -8.28
C PHE A 161 9.36 -0.87 -9.31
N HIS A 162 8.72 0.27 -9.02
CA HIS A 162 8.62 1.36 -9.97
C HIS A 162 9.06 2.71 -9.39
N ASN A 163 9.58 3.56 -10.26
CA ASN A 163 10.01 4.91 -9.90
C ASN A 163 8.84 5.88 -9.73
N SER A 164 7.66 5.58 -10.30
CA SER A 164 6.46 6.41 -10.16
C SER A 164 5.20 5.57 -9.95
N THR A 165 4.18 6.18 -9.33
CA THR A 165 2.86 5.56 -9.19
C THR A 165 2.18 5.33 -10.53
N ALA A 166 2.42 6.22 -11.51
CA ALA A 166 1.87 6.08 -12.85
C ALA A 166 2.44 4.84 -13.57
N ASP A 167 3.74 4.61 -13.45
CA ASP A 167 4.40 3.44 -14.04
C ASP A 167 3.92 2.14 -13.39
N ALA A 168 3.77 2.13 -12.06
CA ALA A 168 3.24 0.99 -11.34
C ALA A 168 1.81 0.63 -11.80
N VAL A 169 0.95 1.64 -11.94
CA VAL A 169 -0.41 1.43 -12.46
C VAL A 169 -0.37 0.93 -13.91
N ALA A 170 0.48 1.51 -14.76
CA ALA A 170 0.63 1.08 -16.15
C ALA A 170 1.06 -0.39 -16.26
N GLN A 171 2.01 -0.82 -15.42
CA GLN A 171 2.45 -2.21 -15.34
C GLN A 171 1.32 -3.14 -14.88
N CYS A 172 0.58 -2.77 -13.83
CA CYS A 172 -0.58 -3.56 -13.36
C CYS A 172 -1.64 -3.72 -14.45
N LEU A 173 -1.94 -2.65 -15.20
CA LEU A 173 -2.90 -2.69 -16.30
C LEU A 173 -2.39 -3.53 -17.49
N LYS A 174 -1.08 -3.49 -17.78
CA LYS A 174 -0.45 -4.33 -18.80
C LYS A 174 -0.56 -5.81 -18.42
N HIS A 175 -0.13 -6.15 -17.20
CA HIS A 175 -0.22 -7.50 -16.67
C HIS A 175 -1.66 -8.04 -16.66
N LYS A 176 -2.65 -7.21 -16.27
CA LYS A 176 -4.07 -7.57 -16.32
C LYS A 176 -4.58 -7.86 -17.75
N LYS A 177 -4.08 -7.16 -18.76
CA LYS A 177 -4.43 -7.41 -20.17
C LYS A 177 -3.79 -8.70 -20.68
N GLU A 178 -2.52 -8.92 -20.36
CA GLU A 178 -1.79 -10.14 -20.76
C GLU A 178 -2.42 -11.38 -20.13
N ASN A 179 -2.76 -11.32 -18.84
CA ASN A 179 -3.39 -12.43 -18.13
C ASN A 179 -4.82 -12.73 -18.62
N LYS A 180 -5.52 -11.73 -19.18
CA LYS A 180 -6.82 -11.96 -19.86
C LYS A 180 -6.67 -12.66 -21.22
N LYS A 181 -5.58 -12.40 -21.94
CA LYS A 181 -5.30 -13.05 -23.23
C LYS A 181 -4.87 -14.50 -23.06
N THR A 182 -4.13 -14.83 -22.01
CA THR A 182 -3.73 -16.22 -21.70
C THR A 182 -4.89 -17.10 -21.21
N VAL A 183 -5.96 -16.51 -20.65
CA VAL A 183 -7.16 -17.25 -20.21
C VAL A 183 -8.23 -17.36 -21.33
N ARG A 184 -8.19 -16.52 -22.37
CA ARG A 184 -9.03 -16.64 -23.59
C ARG A 184 -8.22 -16.91 -24.88
N PRO A 185 -7.64 -18.11 -25.08
CA PRO A 185 -7.24 -18.48 -26.44
C PRO A 185 -7.67 -19.90 -26.84
N THR A 186 -8.86 -20.41 -26.45
CA THR A 186 -9.33 -21.73 -26.93
C THR A 186 -10.84 -21.93 -27.17
N SER A 187 -11.75 -21.00 -26.86
CA SER A 187 -13.19 -21.23 -27.12
C SER A 187 -13.76 -20.42 -28.29
N ASP A 188 -13.40 -19.15 -28.40
CA ASP A 188 -14.19 -18.24 -29.26
C ASP A 188 -13.64 -18.22 -30.71
N ASP A 189 -12.32 -18.34 -30.89
CA ASP A 189 -11.68 -18.36 -32.21
C ASP A 189 -11.92 -19.68 -32.99
N GLU A 190 -12.16 -20.80 -32.30
CA GLU A 190 -12.57 -22.05 -32.94
C GLU A 190 -14.03 -22.05 -33.38
N GLU A 191 -14.89 -21.27 -32.71
CA GLU A 191 -16.32 -21.19 -33.02
C GLU A 191 -16.58 -20.22 -34.17
N GLU A 192 -15.89 -19.08 -34.22
CA GLU A 192 -15.91 -18.17 -35.38
C GLU A 192 -15.33 -18.82 -36.65
N ALA A 193 -14.21 -19.57 -36.54
CA ALA A 193 -13.63 -20.29 -37.69
C ALA A 193 -14.48 -21.49 -38.15
N LYS A 194 -15.25 -22.14 -37.25
CA LYS A 194 -16.19 -23.21 -37.64
C LYS A 194 -17.45 -22.66 -38.29
N VAL A 195 -17.96 -21.51 -37.85
CA VAL A 195 -19.13 -20.86 -38.46
C VAL A 195 -18.79 -20.35 -39.86
N GLU A 196 -17.63 -19.70 -40.04
CA GLU A 196 -17.18 -19.18 -41.34
C GLU A 196 -16.85 -20.32 -42.34
N ALA A 197 -16.34 -21.47 -41.85
CA ALA A 197 -16.11 -22.66 -42.67
C ALA A 197 -17.40 -23.40 -43.07
N VAL A 198 -18.47 -23.33 -42.27
CA VAL A 198 -19.78 -23.90 -42.60
C VAL A 198 -20.54 -23.01 -43.59
N GLU A 199 -20.40 -21.69 -43.47
CA GLU A 199 -21.05 -20.71 -44.35
C GLU A 199 -20.43 -20.67 -45.76
N ALA A 200 -19.14 -21.02 -45.90
CA ALA A 200 -18.48 -21.17 -47.19
C ALA A 200 -18.77 -22.50 -47.91
N ALA A 201 -19.44 -23.46 -47.25
CA ALA A 201 -19.73 -24.80 -47.77
C ALA A 201 -21.22 -25.03 -48.13
N VAL A 202 -22.06 -24.00 -48.02
CA VAL A 202 -23.48 -23.97 -48.43
C VAL A 202 -23.65 -23.01 -49.61
#